data_AF-A0A8S2G6V8-F1
#
_entry.id   AF-A0A8S2G6V8-F1
#
_cell.length_a   1.000
_cell.length_b   1.000
_cell.length_c   1.000
_cell.angle_alpha   90.00
_cell.angle_beta   90.00
_cell.angle_gamma   90.00
#
_symmetry.space_group_name_H-M   'P 1'
#
loop_
_entity.id
_entity.type
_entity.pdbx_description
1 polymer ?
#
loop_
_entity_poly.entity_id
_entity_poly.type
_entity_poly.pdbx_seq_one_letter_code
_entity_poly.pdbx_strand_id
1 'polypeptide(L)' 'WTNEGERVVVVANFSRDYHRGYRVTQWPAEGKWHELMFNYDIEAPNDGPLIDLDGYICKVFLYVA' A
#
# COMPACT_ATOMS: atom_id res chain seq x y z
N TRP A 1 6.75 10.99 -16.03
CA TRP A 1 6.12 11.59 -14.85
C TRP A 1 4.64 11.58 -15.10
N THR A 2 3.91 10.69 -14.44
CA THR A 2 2.45 10.58 -14.58
C THR A 2 1.79 11.65 -13.72
N ASN A 3 0.57 12.05 -14.05
CA ASN A 3 -0.23 13.00 -13.25
C ASN A 3 -0.77 12.35 -11.95
N GLU A 4 -0.15 11.27 -11.48
CA GLU A 4 -0.62 10.41 -10.40
C GLU A 4 0.31 10.60 -9.19
N GLY A 5 -0.23 11.24 -8.14
CA GLY A 5 0.24 11.17 -6.76
C GLY A 5 1.55 11.86 -6.39
N GLU A 6 1.48 12.87 -5.52
CA GLU A 6 2.65 13.45 -4.84
C GLU A 6 3.21 12.54 -3.72
N ARG A 7 2.55 11.43 -3.40
CA ARG A 7 2.86 10.55 -2.26
C ARG A 7 3.01 9.11 -2.72
N VAL A 8 4.05 8.46 -2.20
CA VAL A 8 4.38 7.06 -2.44
C VAL A 8 4.51 6.35 -1.10
N VAL A 9 3.93 5.15 -0.99
CA VAL A 9 4.22 4.24 0.12
C VAL A 9 4.80 2.94 -0.44
N VAL A 10 5.89 2.49 0.19
CA VAL A 10 6.53 1.21 -0.12
C VAL A 10 6.42 0.33 1.12
N VAL A 11 5.77 -0.82 0.99
CA VAL A 11 5.67 -1.82 2.07
C VAL A 11 6.40 -3.08 1.61
N ALA A 12 7.42 -3.49 2.36
CA ALA A 12 8.25 -4.64 2.05
C ALA A 12 8.22 -5.67 3.18
N ASN A 13 7.95 -6.92 2.84
CA ASN A 13 8.06 -8.05 3.75
C ASN A 13 9.40 -8.75 3.53
N PHE A 14 10.28 -8.71 4.53
CA PHE A 14 11.57 -9.42 4.51
C PHE A 14 11.53 -10.76 5.26
N SER A 15 10.34 -11.28 5.53
CA SER A 15 10.12 -12.58 6.13
C SER A 15 9.54 -13.57 5.12
N ARG A 16 9.55 -14.85 5.49
CA ARG A 16 8.87 -15.91 4.72
C ARG A 16 7.35 -15.93 4.95
N ASP A 17 6.87 -15.27 6.00
CA ASP A 17 5.49 -15.39 6.43
C ASP A 17 4.56 -14.58 5.55
N TYR A 18 3.36 -15.11 5.34
CA TYR A 18 2.26 -14.38 4.72
C TYR A 18 1.48 -13.64 5.81
N HIS A 19 1.36 -12.32 5.68
CA HIS A 19 0.56 -11.50 6.57
C HIS A 19 -0.76 -11.12 5.90
N ARG A 20 -1.83 -11.81 6.28
CA ARG A 20 -3.18 -11.50 5.82
C ARG A 20 -3.76 -10.32 6.58
N GLY A 21 -4.33 -9.35 5.86
CA GLY A 21 -4.99 -8.18 6.47
C GLY A 21 -4.06 -7.44 7.42
N TYR A 22 -2.80 -7.27 7.05
CA TYR A 22 -1.82 -6.55 7.86
C TYR A 22 -2.15 -5.06 7.89
N ARG A 23 -2.28 -4.50 9.08
CA ARG A 23 -2.50 -3.06 9.27
C ARG A 23 -1.19 -2.32 9.06
N VAL A 24 -1.14 -1.45 8.05
CA VAL A 24 -0.01 -0.52 7.89
C VAL A 24 -0.37 0.80 8.56
N THR A 25 0.11 0.99 9.77
CA THR A 25 -0.11 2.22 10.55
C THR A 25 0.76 3.38 10.03
N GLN A 26 0.41 4.61 10.42
CA GLN A 26 1.14 5.83 10.01
C GLN A 26 1.15 6.03 8.49
N TRP A 27 0.08 5.59 7.84
CA TRP A 27 -0.13 5.84 6.42
C TRP A 27 -0.27 7.35 6.17
N PRO A 28 0.41 7.93 5.16
CA PRO A 28 0.62 9.37 5.09
C PRO A 28 -0.64 10.17 4.74
N ALA A 29 -1.70 9.54 4.22
CA ALA A 29 -2.99 10.18 3.98
C ALA A 29 -4.12 9.19 3.75
N GLU A 30 -5.32 9.57 4.18
CA GLU A 30 -6.57 8.90 3.83
C GLU A 30 -6.86 9.00 2.33
N GLY A 31 -7.74 8.14 1.83
CA GLY A 31 -8.28 8.19 0.47
C GLY A 31 -7.84 7.03 -0.39
N LYS A 32 -7.91 7.22 -1.71
CA LYS A 32 -7.66 6.20 -2.72
C LYS A 32 -6.17 6.14 -3.08
N TRP A 33 -5.64 4.92 -3.05
CA TRP A 33 -4.26 4.61 -3.42
C TRP A 33 -4.21 3.51 -4.48
N HIS A 34 -3.35 3.66 -5.48
CA HIS A 34 -3.13 2.68 -6.54
C HIS A 34 -1.86 1.87 -6.28
N GLU A 35 -1.98 0.54 -6.19
CA GLU A 35 -0.85 -0.39 -6.10
C GLU A 35 -0.32 -0.73 -7.50
N LEU A 36 0.98 -0.52 -7.72
CA LEU A 36 1.57 -0.55 -9.05
C LEU A 36 1.86 -1.96 -9.58
N MET A 37 2.23 -2.92 -8.73
CA MET A 37 2.77 -4.20 -9.20
C MET A 37 1.70 -5.15 -9.69
N PHE A 38 0.55 -5.15 -9.03
CA PHE A 38 -0.62 -5.96 -9.35
C PHE A 38 -1.78 -5.12 -9.88
N ASN A 39 -1.58 -3.80 -10.03
CA ASN A 39 -2.47 -2.87 -10.74
C ASN A 39 -3.90 -2.86 -10.16
N TYR A 40 -4.03 -2.50 -8.89
CA TYR A 40 -5.31 -2.41 -8.20
C TYR A 40 -5.36 -1.23 -7.25
N ASP A 41 -6.59 -0.81 -6.91
CA ASP A 41 -6.80 0.29 -5.97
C ASP A 41 -7.15 -0.21 -4.57
N ILE A 42 -6.76 0.55 -3.56
CA ILE A 42 -7.20 0.39 -2.17
C ILE A 42 -7.76 1.71 -1.64
N GLU A 43 -8.62 1.59 -0.63
CA GLU A 43 -9.06 2.72 0.19
C GLU A 43 -8.26 2.71 1.51
N ALA A 44 -7.59 3.81 1.82
CA ALA A 44 -6.85 4.00 3.06
C ALA A 44 -7.72 4.80 4.05
N PRO A 45 -8.20 4.18 5.14
CA PRO A 45 -8.87 4.89 6.22
C PRO A 45 -7.86 5.64 7.10
N ASN A 46 -8.37 6.43 8.05
CA ASN A 46 -7.59 7.20 9.02
C ASN A 46 -6.53 6.40 9.81
N ASP A 47 -6.79 5.12 10.09
CA ASP A 47 -5.88 4.23 10.82
C ASP A 47 -4.91 3.45 9.92
N GLY A 48 -4.96 3.73 8.61
CA GLY A 48 -4.17 3.07 7.58
C GLY A 48 -4.81 1.80 7.01
N PRO A 49 -4.44 1.40 5.78
CA PRO A 49 -5.07 0.30 5.09
C PRO A 49 -4.74 -1.06 5.72
N LEU A 50 -5.64 -2.02 5.48
CA LEU A 50 -5.36 -3.44 5.64
C LEU A 50 -4.92 -3.98 4.29
N ILE A 51 -3.74 -4.59 4.23
CA ILE A 51 -3.22 -5.19 3.01
C ILE A 51 -2.77 -6.63 3.25
N ASP A 52 -2.93 -7.47 2.25
CA ASP A 52 -2.27 -8.77 2.23
C ASP A 52 -0.83 -8.60 1.77
N LEU A 53 0.11 -9.23 2.47
CA LEU A 53 1.54 -9.07 2.22
C LEU A 53 2.24 -10.44 2.22
N ASP A 54 2.53 -10.92 1.02
CA ASP A 54 3.25 -12.17 0.79
C ASP A 54 4.71 -12.10 1.29
N GLY A 55 5.28 -13.27 1.59
CA GLY A 55 6.68 -13.39 1.99
C GLY A 55 7.63 -12.93 0.89
N TYR A 56 8.65 -12.16 1.27
CA TYR A 56 9.66 -11.60 0.35
C TYR A 56 9.10 -10.75 -0.81
N ILE A 57 7.91 -10.16 -0.64
CA ILE A 57 7.27 -9.27 -1.62
C ILE A 57 7.27 -7.82 -1.13
N CYS A 58 7.35 -6.92 -2.10
CA CYS A 58 7.16 -5.48 -1.95
C CYS A 58 5.90 -5.05 -2.71
N LYS A 59 5.15 -4.10 -2.12
CA LYS A 59 4.04 -3.41 -2.78
C LYS A 59 4.32 -1.90 -2.80
N VAL A 60 4.01 -1.27 -3.91
CA VAL A 60 4.24 0.18 -4.10
C VAL A 60 2.91 0.84 -4.38
N PHE A 61 2.54 1.79 -3.53
CA PHE A 61 1.26 2.50 -3.60
C PHE A 61 1.47 3.97 -3.95
N LEU A 62 0.69 4.47 -4.90
CA LEU A 62 0.64 5.88 -5.29
C LEU A 62 -0.68 6.49 -4.86
N TYR A 63 -0.66 7.68 -4.27
CA TYR A 63 -1.89 8.38 -3.88
C TYR A 63 -2.63 8.92 -5.11
N VAL A 64 -3.95 8.77 -5.16
CA VAL A 64 -4.76 9.15 -6.33
C VAL A 64 -5.76 10.25 -6.00
N ALA A 65 -6.46 10.19 -4.86
CA ALA A 65 -7.43 11.21 -4.41
C ALA A 65 -7.91 10.94 -2.97
#